data_AF-A0A511R5K1-F1
#
_entry.id   AF-A0A511R5K1-F1
#
_cell.length_a   1.000
_cell.length_b   1.000
_cell.length_c   1.000
_cell.angle_alpha   90.00
_cell.angle_beta   90.00
_cell.angle_gamma   90.00
#
_symmetry.space_group_name_H-M   'P 1'
#
loop_
_entity.id
_entity.type
_entity.pdbx_description
1 polymer ?
#
loop_
_entity_poly.entity_id
_entity_poly.type
_entity_poly.pdbx_seq_one_letter_code
_entity_poly.pdbx_strand_id
1 'polypeptide(L)' 'MYRGSGQVGRVCVNPGGNRRLNHVLHLAVLTRIRLNQRGFRDYFLRKRQEGKTPREALRLLNTYLAREVYRVLKAQVKA' A
#
# COMPACT_ATOMS: atom_id res chain seq x y z
N MET A 1 -8.50 18.68 7.28
CA MET A 1 -8.65 17.56 8.24
C MET A 1 -9.92 16.80 7.89
N TYR A 2 -9.83 15.52 7.54
CA TYR A 2 -10.94 14.58 7.63
C TYR A 2 -10.34 13.23 8.04
N ARG A 3 -10.35 12.98 9.35
CA ARG A 3 -9.98 11.71 9.98
C ARG A 3 -11.11 10.72 9.71
N GLY A 4 -10.83 9.66 8.97
CA GLY A 4 -11.64 8.46 9.02
C GLY A 4 -11.02 7.49 10.01
N SER A 5 -11.32 7.68 11.30
CA SER A 5 -11.06 6.70 12.35
C SER A 5 -12.11 5.59 12.26
N GLY A 6 -11.70 4.41 11.79
CA GLY A 6 -12.10 3.17 12.44
C GLY A 6 -13.33 2.38 11.97
N GLN A 7 -14.22 2.85 11.07
CA GLN A 7 -15.49 2.08 10.93
C GLN A 7 -16.19 1.96 9.56
N VAL A 8 -15.59 2.36 8.43
CA VAL A 8 -16.24 2.12 7.12
C VAL A 8 -15.23 1.67 6.08
N GLY A 9 -15.50 0.53 5.43
CA GLY A 9 -14.58 -0.36 4.73
C GLY A 9 -13.88 0.14 3.46
N ARG A 10 -13.63 1.45 3.32
CA ARG A 10 -12.96 2.06 2.16
C ARG A 10 -11.57 2.59 2.52
N VAL A 11 -10.61 2.33 1.63
CA VAL A 11 -9.22 2.78 1.79
C VAL A 11 -9.07 4.17 1.20
N CYS A 12 -8.81 5.18 2.02
CA CYS A 12 -8.68 6.58 1.60
C CYS A 12 -7.22 7.00 1.34
N VAL A 13 -7.03 8.04 0.52
CA VAL A 13 -5.73 8.73 0.35
C VAL A 13 -5.62 9.78 1.43
N ASN A 14 -4.45 9.89 2.08
CA ASN A 14 -4.15 11.03 2.94
C ASN A 14 -3.78 12.25 2.06
N PRO A 15 -4.61 13.31 2.01
CA PRO A 15 -4.36 14.44 1.12
C PRO A 15 -3.17 15.32 1.53
N GLY A 16 -2.79 15.32 2.81
CA GLY A 16 -1.67 16.10 3.36
C GLY A 16 -0.32 15.38 3.38
N GLY A 17 -0.24 14.16 2.84
CA GLY A 17 1.01 13.39 2.77
C GLY A 17 1.90 13.79 1.59
N ASN A 18 3.15 13.30 1.59
CA ASN A 18 4.10 13.50 0.49
C ASN A 18 3.62 12.80 -0.80
N ARG A 19 3.20 13.59 -1.79
CA ARG A 19 2.65 13.09 -3.07
C ARG A 19 3.68 12.34 -3.91
N ARG A 20 4.95 12.79 -3.92
CA ARG A 20 6.04 12.13 -4.65
C ARG A 20 6.31 10.74 -4.07
N LEU A 21 6.43 10.65 -2.75
CA LEU A 21 6.63 9.37 -2.06
C LEU A 21 5.48 8.40 -2.35
N ASN A 22 4.23 8.86 -2.23
CA ASN A 22 3.06 8.03 -2.51
C ASN A 22 3.02 7.54 -3.96
N HIS A 23 3.47 8.36 -4.92
CA HIS A 23 3.57 7.98 -6.32
C HIS A 23 4.66 6.92 -6.55
N VAL A 24 5.85 7.10 -5.98
CA VAL A 24 6.95 6.12 -6.08
C VAL A 24 6.53 4.77 -5.50
N LEU A 25 5.91 4.76 -4.32
CA LEU A 25 5.42 3.51 -3.72
C LEU A 25 4.33 2.85 -4.58
N HIS A 26 3.46 3.65 -5.20
CA HIS A 26 2.45 3.12 -6.12
C HIS A 26 3.09 2.44 -7.34
N LEU A 27 4.09 3.07 -7.97
CA LEU A 27 4.84 2.48 -9.09
C LEU A 27 5.58 1.20 -8.67
N ALA A 28 6.18 1.19 -7.48
CA ALA A 28 6.85 0.03 -6.92
C ALA A 28 5.86 -1.14 -6.73
N VAL A 29 4.67 -0.89 -6.19
CA VAL A 29 3.60 -1.91 -6.07
C VAL A 29 3.19 -2.44 -7.44
N LEU A 30 2.95 -1.58 -8.43
CA LEU A 30 2.58 -2.02 -9.78
C LEU A 30 3.66 -2.90 -10.41
N THR A 31 4.93 -2.53 -10.24
CA THR A 31 6.07 -3.30 -10.73
C THR A 31 6.17 -4.65 -10.04
N ARG A 32 6.00 -4.71 -8.71
CA ARG A 32 6.01 -5.96 -7.93
C ARG A 32 4.86 -6.89 -8.31
N ILE A 33 3.66 -6.35 -8.60
CA ILE A 33 2.52 -7.13 -9.08
C ILE A 33 2.83 -7.72 -10.46
N ARG A 34 3.37 -6.92 -11.39
CA ARG A 34 3.72 -7.37 -12.75
C ARG A 34 4.76 -8.48 -12.73
N LEU A 35 5.79 -8.34 -11.90
CA LEU A 35 6.87 -9.32 -11.76
C LEU A 35 6.53 -10.48 -10.80
N ASN A 36 5.31 -10.53 -10.26
CA ASN A 36 4.88 -11.45 -9.21
C ASN A 36 5.88 -11.60 -8.04
N GLN A 37 6.50 -10.50 -7.63
CA GLN A 37 7.46 -10.53 -6.54
C GLN A 37 6.75 -10.67 -5.20
N ARG A 38 7.26 -11.55 -4.34
CA ARG A 38 6.79 -11.75 -2.94
C ARG A 38 5.27 -12.00 -2.83
N GLY A 39 4.64 -12.65 -3.82
CA GLY A 39 3.20 -12.96 -3.81
C GLY A 39 2.28 -11.73 -3.86
N PHE A 40 2.77 -10.57 -4.33
CA PHE A 40 1.96 -9.35 -4.44
C PHE A 40 0.78 -9.52 -5.40
N ARG A 41 0.94 -10.32 -6.46
CA ARG A 41 -0.14 -10.64 -7.40
C ARG A 41 -1.23 -11.48 -6.72
N ASP A 42 -0.83 -12.50 -5.97
CA ASP A 42 -1.77 -13.39 -5.28
C ASP A 42 -2.57 -12.64 -4.21
N TYR A 43 -1.91 -11.74 -3.47
CA TYR A 43 -2.59 -10.87 -2.52
C TYR A 43 -3.59 -9.94 -3.21
N PHE A 44 -3.21 -9.34 -4.35
CA PHE A 44 -4.11 -8.50 -5.13
C PHE A 44 -5.33 -9.29 -5.60
N LEU A 45 -5.13 -10.48 -6.17
CA LEU A 45 -6.21 -11.36 -6.63
C LEU A 45 -7.13 -11.79 -5.48
N ARG A 46 -6.57 -12.18 -4.34
CA ARG A 46 -7.35 -12.51 -3.14
C ARG A 46 -8.22 -11.33 -2.70
N LYS A 47 -7.68 -10.11 -2.66
CA LYS A 47 -8.47 -8.92 -2.31
C LYS A 47 -9.55 -8.60 -3.35
N ARG A 48 -9.32 -8.91 -4.62
CA ARG A 48 -10.35 -8.82 -5.66
C ARG A 48 -11.48 -9.83 -5.43
N GLN A 49 -11.16 -11.05 -5.00
CA GLN A 49 -12.14 -12.09 -4.65
C GLN A 49 -12.95 -11.72 -3.39
N GLU A 50 -12.33 -11.07 -2.41
CA GLU A 50 -13.01 -10.52 -1.22
C GLU A 50 -13.95 -9.32 -1.53
N GLY A 51 -14.15 -8.98 -2.81
CA GLY A 51 -15.05 -7.90 -3.22
C GLY A 51 -14.45 -6.50 -3.13
N LYS A 52 -13.13 -6.36 -2.88
CA LYS A 52 -12.48 -5.03 -2.90
C LYS A 52 -12.31 -4.52 -4.32
N THR A 53 -12.47 -3.22 -4.48
CA THR A 53 -12.17 -2.55 -5.75
C THR A 53 -10.67 -2.63 -6.04
N PRO A 54 -10.23 -2.57 -7.32
CA PRO A 54 -8.81 -2.61 -7.66
C PRO A 54 -8.02 -1.49 -6.98
N ARG A 55 -8.62 -0.31 -6.84
CA ARG A 55 -8.03 0.84 -6.15
C ARG A 55 -7.80 0.57 -4.67
N GLU A 56 -8.75 -0.09 -3.99
CA GLU A 56 -8.60 -0.44 -2.58
C GLU A 56 -7.53 -1.51 -2.37
N ALA A 57 -7.51 -2.55 -3.20
CA ALA A 57 -6.49 -3.60 -3.15
C ALA A 57 -5.08 -3.00 -3.35
N LEU A 58 -4.91 -2.11 -4.33
CA LEU A 58 -3.64 -1.40 -4.55
C LEU A 58 -3.25 -0.49 -3.38
N ARG A 59 -4.20 0.20 -2.74
CA ARG A 59 -3.91 1.04 -1.57
C ARG A 59 -3.52 0.23 -0.34
N LEU A 60 -4.11 -0.94 -0.13
CA LEU A 60 -3.70 -1.87 0.94
C LEU A 60 -2.25 -2.32 0.71
N LEU A 61 -1.90 -2.72 -0.52
CA LEU A 61 -0.54 -3.10 -0.88
C LEU A 61 0.46 -1.94 -0.73
N ASN A 62 0.07 -0.73 -1.12
CA ASN A 62 0.89 0.46 -0.94
C ASN A 62 1.19 0.72 0.55
N THR A 63 0.18 0.58 1.41
CA THR A 63 0.34 0.70 2.86
C THR A 63 1.24 -0.39 3.44
N TYR A 64 1.09 -1.64 2.97
CA TYR A 64 1.96 -2.75 3.36
C TYR A 64 3.42 -2.48 2.98
N LEU A 65 3.66 -2.03 1.74
CA LEU A 65 4.99 -1.68 1.26
C LEU A 65 5.61 -0.52 2.05
N ALA A 66 4.84 0.54 2.32
CA ALA A 66 5.30 1.67 3.11
C ALA A 66 5.74 1.24 4.52
N ARG A 67 5.00 0.34 5.16
CA ARG A 67 5.36 -0.24 6.47
C ARG A 67 6.63 -1.08 6.41
N GLU A 68 6.80 -1.87 5.36
CA GLU A 68 8.01 -2.67 5.11
C GLU A 68 9.23 -1.76 4.98
N VAL A 69 9.15 -0.74 4.12
CA VAL A 69 10.22 0.26 3.91
C VAL A 69 10.55 0.98 5.22
N TYR A 70 9.53 1.43 5.96
CA TYR A 70 9.74 2.09 7.25
C TYR A 70 10.49 1.20 8.25
N ARG A 71 10.16 -0.09 8.32
CA ARG A 71 10.87 -1.04 9.21
C ARG A 71 12.33 -1.19 8.83
N VAL A 72 12.63 -1.32 7.53
CA VAL A 72 14.01 -1.41 7.03
C VAL A 72 14.81 -0.15 7.35
N LEU A 73 14.26 1.02 7.02
CA LEU A 73 14.92 2.30 7.31
C LEU A 73 15.12 2.51 8.82
N LYS A 74 14.12 2.17 9.64
CA LYS A 74 14.23 2.26 11.10
C LYS A 74 15.28 1.32 11.68
N ALA A 75 15.44 0.12 11.10
CA ALA A 75 16.49 -0.80 11.50
C ALA A 75 17.88 -0.27 11.12
N GLN A 76 18.01 0.33 9.93
CA GLN A 76 19.27 0.94 9.48
C GLN A 76 19.69 2.16 10.31
N VAL A 77 18.73 2.98 10.76
CA VAL A 77 19.02 4.17 11.59
C VAL A 77 19.41 3.81 13.04
N LYS A 78 19.09 2.59 13.48
CA LYS A 78 19.45 2.10 14.82
C LYS A 78 20.78 1.34 14.87
N ALA A 79 21.40 1.07 13.71
CA ALA A 79 22.71 0.45 13.58
C ALA A 79 23.78 1.54 13.46
#